data_AF-A0A537FNJ3-F1
#
_entry.id   AF-A0A537FNJ3-F1
#
_cell.length_a   1.000
_cell.length_b   1.000
_cell.length_c   1.000
_cell.angle_alpha   90.00
_cell.angle_beta   90.00
_cell.angle_gamma   90.00
#
_symmetry.space_group_name_H-M   'P 1'
#
loop_
_entity.id
_entity.type
_entity.pdbx_description
1 polymer ?
#
loop_
_entity_poly.entity_id
_entity_poly.type
_entity_poly.pdbx_seq_one_letter_code
_entity_poly.pdbx_strand_id
1 'polypeptide(L)'
;MLGYETEYDSKADDNTLLELSKRQEAFLLTRDEELYNRARAKNINSVLVTGEKEEVRLGQLVKTLGISLEINMATTRCPECGSDLREISRESALNTVPAKSLKLYDKFW
;
A
#
# COMPACT_ATOMS: atom_id res chain seq x y z
N MET A 1 1.16 -6.33 -2.58
CA MET A 1 1.07 -7.54 -1.70
C MET A 1 -0.28 -7.69 -1.02
N LEU A 2 -0.88 -6.63 -0.44
CA LEU A 2 -2.23 -6.70 0.18
C LEU A 2 -3.37 -6.14 -0.68
N GLY A 3 -3.06 -5.65 -1.89
CA GLY A 3 -4.05 -5.09 -2.82
C GLY A 3 -4.44 -3.63 -2.56
N TYR A 4 -3.79 -2.97 -1.59
CA TYR A 4 -3.93 -1.54 -1.34
C TYR A 4 -2.93 -0.73 -2.15
N GLU A 5 -3.38 0.41 -2.65
CA GLU A 5 -2.56 1.43 -3.31
C GLU A 5 -2.12 2.46 -2.28
N THR A 6 -0.86 2.87 -2.36
CA THR A 6 -0.25 3.83 -1.45
C THR A 6 0.72 4.71 -2.22
N GLU A 7 0.60 6.02 -2.06
CA GLU A 7 1.57 6.98 -2.57
C GLU A 7 2.43 7.52 -1.41
N TYR A 8 3.73 7.63 -1.66
CA TYR A 8 4.68 8.23 -0.73
C TYR A 8 5.63 9.13 -1.49
N ASP A 9 5.69 10.40 -1.10
CA ASP A 9 6.65 11.36 -1.62
C ASP A 9 7.31 12.10 -0.44
N SER A 10 8.60 11.84 -0.23
CA SER A 10 9.38 12.47 0.83
C SER A 10 9.73 13.94 0.56
N LYS A 11 9.44 14.45 -0.64
CA LYS A 11 9.72 15.84 -1.06
C LYS A 11 8.44 16.67 -1.15
N ALA A 12 7.27 16.05 -1.13
CA ALA A 12 6.00 16.76 -1.12
C ALA A 12 5.85 17.56 0.17
N ASP A 13 5.37 18.80 0.05
CA ASP A 13 4.98 19.59 1.22
C ASP A 13 3.59 19.18 1.73
N ASP A 14 3.28 19.61 2.94
CA ASP A 14 1.99 19.32 3.60
C ASP A 14 0.78 19.72 2.77
N ASN A 15 0.83 20.85 2.06
CA ASN A 15 -0.31 21.32 1.27
C ASN A 15 -0.54 20.40 0.08
N THR A 16 0.54 19.98 -0.57
CA THR A 16 0.52 19.00 -1.65
C THR A 16 -0.07 17.68 -1.17
N LEU A 17 0.38 17.15 -0.03
CA LEU A 17 -0.15 15.91 0.55
C LEU A 17 -1.65 16.02 0.88
N LEU A 18 -2.10 17.15 1.44
CA LEU A 18 -3.51 17.41 1.72
C LEU A 18 -4.35 17.47 0.44
N GLU A 19 -3.85 18.15 -0.60
CA GLU A 19 -4.53 18.25 -1.89
C GLU A 19 -4.63 16.91 -2.60
N LEU A 20 -3.54 16.13 -2.63
CA LEU A 20 -3.51 14.77 -3.19
C LEU A 20 -4.52 13.87 -2.48
N SER A 21 -4.45 13.82 -1.14
CA SER A 21 -5.34 13.00 -0.32
C SER A 21 -6.81 13.34 -0.55
N LYS A 22 -7.13 14.64 -0.65
CA LYS A 22 -8.49 15.10 -0.93
C LYS A 22 -8.94 14.73 -2.35
N ARG A 23 -8.09 14.95 -3.35
CA ARG A 23 -8.43 14.70 -4.76
C ARG A 23 -8.63 13.21 -5.05
N GLN A 24 -7.84 12.35 -4.42
CA GLN A 24 -7.91 10.90 -4.60
C GLN A 24 -8.90 10.23 -3.61
N GLU A 25 -9.54 11.00 -2.73
CA GLU A 25 -10.34 10.48 -1.60
C GLU A 25 -9.57 9.45 -0.74
N ALA A 26 -8.25 9.60 -0.68
CA ALA A 26 -7.35 8.70 0.03
C ALA A 26 -7.24 9.04 1.52
N PHE A 27 -6.84 8.05 2.32
CA PHE A 27 -6.49 8.26 3.72
C PHE A 27 -5.07 8.81 3.85
N LEU A 28 -4.93 10.01 4.43
CA LEU A 28 -3.63 10.55 4.80
C LEU A 28 -3.12 9.86 6.06
N LEU A 29 -2.01 9.13 5.94
CA LEU A 29 -1.30 8.55 7.08
C LEU A 29 -0.13 9.45 7.45
N THR A 30 -0.07 9.91 8.70
CA THR A 30 1.05 10.74 9.16
C THR A 30 1.34 10.51 10.64
N ARG A 31 2.59 10.75 11.05
CA ARG A 31 2.98 10.84 12.48
C ARG A 31 3.00 12.30 12.97
N ASP A 32 2.82 13.25 12.08
CA ASP A 32 2.81 14.68 12.37
C ASP A 32 1.41 15.11 12.84
N GLU A 33 1.34 15.61 14.08
CA GLU A 33 0.08 16.05 14.68
C GLU A 33 -0.49 17.31 14.01
N GLU A 34 0.36 18.23 13.56
CA GLU A 34 -0.08 19.45 12.88
C GLU A 34 -0.73 19.11 11.55
N LEU A 35 -0.06 18.29 10.73
CA LEU A 35 -0.58 17.85 9.45
C LEU A 35 -1.88 17.06 9.61
N TYR A 36 -1.95 16.17 10.60
CA TYR A 36 -3.17 15.42 10.93
C TYR A 36 -4.33 16.35 11.30
N ASN A 37 -4.09 17.34 12.16
CA ASN A 37 -5.10 18.31 12.57
C ASN A 37 -5.58 19.17 11.39
N ARG A 38 -4.66 19.59 10.51
CA ARG A 38 -4.98 20.31 9.27
C ARG A 38 -5.84 19.47 8.33
N ALA A 39 -5.54 18.18 8.18
CA ALA A 39 -6.36 17.26 7.38
C ALA A 39 -7.78 17.14 7.94
N ARG A 40 -7.92 16.95 9.25
CA ARG A 40 -9.22 16.88 9.92
C ARG A 40 -10.02 18.16 9.77
N ALA A 41 -9.40 19.32 9.94
CA ALA A 41 -10.07 20.62 9.76
C ALA A 41 -10.60 20.81 8.32
N LYS A 42 -9.96 20.16 7.35
CA LYS A 42 -10.36 20.16 5.93
C LYS A 42 -11.30 18.99 5.55
N ASN A 43 -11.75 18.19 6.52
CA ASN A 43 -12.54 16.96 6.32
C ASN A 43 -11.87 15.95 5.36
N ILE A 44 -10.54 15.83 5.44
CA ILE A 44 -9.79 14.80 4.72
C ILE A 44 -9.68 13.58 5.63
N ASN A 45 -9.95 12.40 5.07
CA ASN A 45 -9.77 11.13 5.75
C ASN A 45 -8.31 11.00 6.18
N SER A 46 -8.04 10.84 7.47
CA SER A 46 -6.67 10.79 7.98
C SER A 46 -6.54 9.92 9.23
N VAL A 47 -5.35 9.35 9.42
CA VAL A 47 -4.99 8.58 10.61
C VAL A 47 -3.65 9.10 11.13
N LEU A 48 -3.66 9.55 12.38
CA LEU A 48 -2.42 9.80 13.12
C LEU A 48 -1.83 8.45 13.51
N VAL A 49 -0.72 8.08 12.87
CA VAL A 49 -0.01 6.83 13.10
C VAL A 49 0.79 6.97 14.40
N THR A 50 0.51 6.09 15.34
CA THR A 50 1.11 6.08 16.68
C THR A 50 1.79 4.74 16.94
N GLY A 51 2.69 4.70 17.92
CA GLY A 51 3.46 3.50 18.24
C GLY A 51 4.84 3.47 17.59
N GLU A 52 5.76 2.79 18.28
CA GLU A 52 7.18 2.81 17.94
C GLU A 52 7.56 1.74 16.91
N LYS A 53 6.89 0.57 16.98
CA LYS A 53 7.18 -0.59 16.13
C LYS A 53 6.21 -0.71 14.96
N GLU A 54 6.69 -1.24 13.85
CA GLU A 54 5.94 -1.45 12.61
C GLU A 54 4.71 -2.33 12.83
N GLU A 55 4.84 -3.45 13.55
CA GLU A 55 3.72 -4.33 13.89
C GLU A 55 2.60 -3.62 14.68
N VAL A 56 2.95 -2.69 15.57
CA VAL A 56 1.97 -1.91 16.34
C VAL A 56 1.24 -0.92 15.44
N ARG A 57 1.98 -0.23 14.56
CA ARG A 57 1.40 0.72 13.58
C ARG A 57 0.47 -0.01 12.62
N LEU A 58 0.88 -1.17 12.11
CA LEU A 58 0.06 -1.97 11.22
C LEU A 58 -1.22 -2.45 11.92
N GLY A 59 -1.12 -2.93 13.16
CA GLY A 59 -2.28 -3.30 13.98
C GLY A 59 -3.25 -2.13 14.21
N GLN A 60 -2.73 -0.92 14.42
CA GLN A 60 -3.54 0.29 14.50
C GLN A 60 -4.30 0.56 13.19
N LEU A 61 -3.61 0.50 12.04
CA LEU A 61 -4.23 0.75 10.73
C LEU A 61 -5.32 -0.27 10.42
N VAL A 62 -5.09 -1.56 10.70
CA VAL A 62 -6.11 -2.61 10.54
C VAL A 62 -7.35 -2.30 11.37
N LYS A 63 -7.18 -1.95 12.65
CA LYS A 63 -8.31 -1.63 13.54
C LYS A 63 -9.05 -0.36 13.12
N THR A 64 -8.33 0.64 12.62
CA THR A 64 -8.89 1.96 12.31
C THR A 64 -9.58 1.98 10.94
N LEU A 65 -8.99 1.32 9.96
CA LEU A 65 -9.40 1.38 8.56
C LEU A 65 -10.11 0.11 8.08
N GLY A 66 -10.12 -0.97 8.88
CA GLY A 66 -10.67 -2.26 8.47
C GLY A 66 -9.86 -2.93 7.36
N ILE A 67 -8.56 -2.64 7.28
CA ILE A 67 -7.64 -3.24 6.30
C ILE A 67 -7.52 -4.75 6.56
N SER A 68 -7.63 -5.55 5.50
CA SER A 68 -7.34 -6.98 5.56
C SER A 68 -5.84 -7.22 5.43
N LEU A 69 -5.30 -8.07 6.31
CA LEU A 69 -3.93 -8.56 6.23
C LEU A 69 -3.82 -9.88 5.44
N GLU A 70 -4.92 -10.38 4.90
CA GLU A 70 -4.92 -11.59 4.10
C GLU A 70 -4.37 -11.32 2.69
N ILE A 71 -3.45 -12.16 2.25
CA ILE A 71 -2.94 -12.11 0.88
C ILE A 71 -3.95 -12.82 -0.02
N ASN A 72 -4.69 -12.05 -0.81
CA ASN A 72 -5.54 -12.57 -1.86
C ASN A 72 -4.89 -12.28 -3.23
N MET A 73 -4.44 -13.34 -3.92
CA MET A 73 -3.80 -13.18 -5.23
C MET A 73 -4.74 -12.59 -6.29
N ALA A 74 -6.07 -12.68 -6.10
CA ALA A 74 -7.03 -12.06 -7.01
C ALA A 74 -7.08 -10.53 -6.90
N THR A 75 -6.65 -9.96 -5.77
CA THR A 75 -6.62 -8.50 -5.53
C THR A 75 -5.20 -7.97 -5.39
N THR A 76 -4.19 -8.84 -5.45
CA THR A 76 -2.80 -8.45 -5.26
C THR A 76 -2.30 -7.65 -6.46
N ARG A 77 -1.73 -6.48 -6.16
CA ARG A 77 -1.05 -5.61 -7.11
C ARG A 77 0.47 -5.74 -7.01
N CYS A 78 1.14 -5.45 -8.12
CA CYS A 78 2.59 -5.33 -8.21
C CYS A 78 3.08 -4.29 -7.18
N PRO A 79 4.02 -4.64 -6.29
CA PRO A 79 4.52 -3.72 -5.28
C PRO A 79 5.37 -2.57 -5.86
N GLU A 80 5.87 -2.69 -7.09
CA GLU A 80 6.69 -1.65 -7.70
C GLU A 80 5.87 -0.60 -8.46
N CYS A 81 4.81 -1.03 -9.16
CA CYS A 81 4.06 -0.16 -10.08
C CYS A 81 2.54 -0.13 -9.85
N GLY A 82 2.01 -0.91 -8.91
CA GLY A 82 0.57 -0.94 -8.61
C GLY A 82 -0.32 -1.66 -9.64
N SER A 83 0.23 -2.17 -10.74
CA SER A 83 -0.54 -2.91 -11.75
C SER A 83 -1.07 -4.25 -11.22
N ASP A 84 -2.18 -4.73 -11.79
CA ASP A 84 -2.75 -6.04 -11.44
C ASP A 84 -1.78 -7.18 -11.77
N LEU A 85 -1.60 -8.14 -10.86
CA LEU A 85 -0.86 -9.36 -11.15
C LEU A 85 -1.78 -10.38 -11.85
N ARG A 86 -1.30 -10.98 -12.94
CA ARG A 86 -2.04 -12.00 -13.70
C ARG A 86 -1.23 -13.27 -13.74
N GLU A 87 -1.85 -14.38 -13.36
CA GLU A 87 -1.16 -15.67 -13.39
C GLU A 87 -0.78 -16.01 -14.84
N ILE A 88 0.47 -16.39 -15.04
CA ILE A 88 1.01 -16.83 -16.34
C ILE A 88 1.37 -18.32 -16.27
N SER A 89 1.41 -18.97 -17.43
CA SER A 89 1.87 -20.35 -17.54
C SER A 89 3.37 -20.48 -17.20
N ARG A 90 3.77 -21.66 -16.73
CA ARG A 90 5.19 -21.96 -16.45
C ARG A 90 6.04 -21.86 -17.72
N GLU A 91 5.47 -22.21 -18.86
CA GLU A 91 6.09 -22.12 -20.18
C GLU A 91 6.37 -20.65 -20.53
N SER A 92 5.43 -19.74 -20.25
CA SER A 92 5.62 -18.30 -20.42
C SER A 92 6.67 -17.71 -19.49
N ALA A 93 6.82 -18.27 -18.28
CA ALA A 93 7.82 -17.82 -17.31
C ALA A 93 9.26 -18.26 -17.65
N LEU A 94 9.44 -19.24 -18.53
CA LEU A 94 10.71 -19.96 -18.72
C LEU A 94 11.91 -19.04 -19.04
N ASN A 95 11.67 -17.97 -19.80
CA ASN A 95 12.69 -17.01 -20.22
C ASN A 95 12.66 -15.68 -19.44
N THR A 96 11.73 -15.54 -18.49
CA THR A 96 11.52 -14.29 -17.74
C THR A 96 12.03 -14.42 -16.30
N VAL A 97 12.00 -15.63 -15.72
CA VAL A 97 12.47 -15.88 -14.36
C VAL A 97 13.72 -16.78 -14.35
N PRO A 98 14.57 -16.69 -13.30
CA PRO A 98 15.72 -17.58 -13.17
C PRO A 98 15.30 -19.06 -13.17
N ALA A 99 16.11 -19.93 -13.79
CA ALA A 99 15.83 -21.37 -13.88
C ALA A 99 15.64 -22.04 -12.51
N LYS A 100 16.24 -21.49 -11.44
CA LYS A 100 16.03 -21.97 -10.07
C LYS A 100 14.60 -21.71 -9.58
N SER A 101 14.00 -20.57 -9.95
CA SER A 101 12.62 -20.23 -9.61
C SER A 101 11.64 -21.21 -10.23
N LEU A 102 11.86 -21.60 -11.49
CA LEU A 102 11.09 -22.64 -12.17
C LEU A 102 11.16 -24.00 -11.47
N LYS A 103 12.18 -24.28 -10.64
CA LYS A 103 12.27 -25.54 -9.89
C LYS A 103 11.60 -25.49 -8.53
N LEU A 104 11.44 -24.30 -7.96
CA LEU A 104 10.99 -24.08 -6.59
C LEU A 104 9.51 -23.71 -6.49
N TYR A 105 8.93 -23.16 -7.55
CA TYR A 105 7.56 -22.64 -7.57
C TYR A 105 6.75 -23.22 -8.73
N ASP A 106 5.45 -23.37 -8.50
CA ASP A 106 4.51 -23.89 -9.50
C ASP A 106 3.61 -22.81 -10.11
N LYS A 107 3.55 -21.62 -9.51
CA LYS A 107 2.73 -20.50 -9.96
C LYS A 107 3.59 -19.26 -10.22
N PHE A 108 3.24 -18.52 -11.25
CA PHE A 108 3.96 -17.35 -11.73
C PHE A 108 2.98 -16.26 -12.12
N TRP A 109 3.38 -15.00 -11.96
CA TRP A 109 2.59 -13.81 -12.29
C TRP A 109 3.46 -12.81 -13.04
#